data_AF-K7LIW9-F1
#
_entry.id   AF-K7LIW9-F1
#
_cell.length_a   1.000
_cell.length_b   1.000
_cell.length_c   1.000
_cell.angle_alpha   90.00
_cell.angle_beta   90.00
_cell.angle_gamma   90.00
#
_symmetry.space_group_name_H-M   'P 1'
#
loop_
_entity.id
_entity.type
_entity.pdbx_description
1 polymer ?
#
loop_
_entity_poly.entity_id
_entity_poly.type
_entity_poly.pdbx_seq_one_letter_code
_entity_poly.pdbx_strand_id
1 'polypeptide(L)'
;MACAPDNIKSINGSKETLKLVVRITDLWFVGTPNRSEQAEMVIIDSHSWKADLIENCTYVMHNFKVMKNDGQFRICDHRYKLVFTGATVVRQSDLEDLPFKKYKFADFTNVIVGLFQPELLVGKFSCNLFN
;
A
#
# COMPACT_ATOMS: atom_id res chain seq x y z
N MET A 1 29.17 -1.67 -25.87
CA MET A 1 28.92 -1.35 -24.46
C MET A 1 27.43 -1.19 -24.26
N ALA A 2 26.81 -1.93 -23.34
CA ALA A 2 25.41 -1.71 -23.00
C ALA A 2 25.31 -0.39 -22.20
N CYS A 3 24.50 0.55 -22.67
CA CYS A 3 24.21 1.76 -21.89
C CYS A 3 23.52 1.36 -20.58
N ALA A 4 23.98 1.92 -19.46
CA ALA A 4 23.34 1.74 -18.16
C ALA A 4 21.90 2.27 -18.23
N PRO A 5 20.93 1.59 -17.58
CA PRO A 5 19.57 2.10 -17.48
C PRO A 5 19.53 3.50 -16.84
N ASP A 6 18.67 4.37 -17.36
CA ASP A 6 18.33 5.65 -16.76
C ASP A 6 17.55 5.43 -15.45
N ASN A 7 17.82 6.26 -14.45
CA ASN A 7 17.06 6.25 -13.21
C ASN A 7 15.82 7.14 -13.36
N ILE A 8 14.66 6.73 -12.84
CA ILE A 8 13.44 7.55 -12.84
C ILE A 8 13.69 8.95 -12.26
N LYS A 9 14.52 9.07 -11.21
CA LYS A 9 14.85 10.35 -10.56
C LYS A 9 15.64 11.32 -11.46
N SER A 10 16.24 10.81 -12.54
CA SER A 10 17.04 11.61 -13.47
C SER A 10 16.21 12.19 -14.63
N ILE A 11 14.92 11.84 -14.71
CA ILE A 11 14.01 12.34 -15.74
C ILE A 11 13.72 13.83 -15.46
N ASN A 12 14.18 14.69 -16.37
CA ASN A 12 14.06 16.15 -16.26
C ASN A 12 13.60 16.80 -17.59
N GLY A 13 13.19 15.99 -18.57
CA GLY A 13 12.76 16.46 -19.89
C GLY A 13 13.88 16.78 -20.88
N SER A 14 15.16 16.65 -20.50
CA SER A 14 16.28 16.92 -21.43
C SER A 14 16.58 15.77 -22.40
N LYS A 15 16.00 14.59 -22.16
CA LYS A 15 16.14 13.38 -22.99
C LYS A 15 14.78 12.99 -23.55
N GLU A 16 14.74 12.73 -24.85
CA GLU A 16 13.55 12.21 -25.55
C GLU A 16 13.40 10.69 -25.38
N THR A 17 14.53 9.97 -25.26
CA THR A 17 14.55 8.51 -25.11
C THR A 17 15.21 8.12 -23.80
N LEU A 18 14.54 7.25 -23.04
CA LEU A 18 15.01 6.73 -21.76
C LEU A 18 15.00 5.20 -21.79
N LYS A 19 15.99 4.58 -21.15
CA LYS A 19 16.04 3.13 -20.92
C LYS A 19 15.83 2.85 -19.44
N LEU A 20 14.60 2.55 -19.04
CA LEU A 20 14.27 2.33 -17.62
C LEU A 20 14.25 0.82 -17.29
N VAL A 21 14.67 0.46 -16.07
CA VAL A 21 14.43 -0.87 -15.47
C VAL A 21 13.48 -0.67 -14.31
N VAL A 22 12.21 -1.05 -14.50
CA VAL A 22 11.13 -0.77 -13.56
C VAL A 22 10.26 -2.01 -13.37
N ARG A 23 9.57 -2.07 -12.22
CA ARG A 23 8.47 -2.99 -11.97
C ARG A 23 7.16 -2.22 -12.03
N ILE A 24 6.23 -2.68 -12.85
CA ILE A 24 4.84 -2.20 -12.82
C ILE A 24 4.18 -2.81 -11.58
N THR A 25 3.64 -1.98 -10.69
CA THR A 25 2.93 -2.44 -9.48
C THR A 25 1.43 -2.34 -9.59
N ASP A 26 0.94 -1.47 -10.47
CA ASP A 26 -0.48 -1.30 -10.72
C ASP A 26 -0.67 -0.88 -12.18
N LEU A 27 -1.71 -1.38 -12.83
CA LEU A 27 -2.01 -1.15 -14.24
C LEU A 27 -3.53 -1.19 -14.40
N TRP A 28 -4.08 -0.10 -14.92
CA TRP A 28 -5.49 -0.02 -15.28
C TRP A 28 -5.65 0.65 -16.62
N PHE A 29 -6.82 0.44 -17.22
CA PHE A 29 -7.15 0.99 -18.52
C PHE A 29 -8.25 2.03 -18.36
N VAL A 30 -8.04 3.19 -18.97
CA VAL A 30 -8.97 4.31 -18.98
C VAL A 30 -9.47 4.48 -20.40
N GLY A 31 -10.75 4.21 -20.60
CA GLY A 31 -11.45 4.46 -21.85
C GLY A 31 -12.70 5.28 -21.60
N THR A 32 -12.98 6.24 -22.47
CA THR A 32 -14.34 6.78 -22.60
C THR A 32 -15.04 6.09 -23.76
N PRO A 33 -16.36 5.89 -23.71
CA PRO A 33 -17.12 5.43 -24.87
C PRO A 33 -16.75 6.25 -26.12
N ASN A 34 -16.54 5.58 -27.25
CA ASN A 34 -16.12 6.15 -28.54
C ASN A 34 -14.69 6.73 -28.62
N ARG A 35 -13.82 6.50 -27.64
CA ARG A 35 -12.38 6.81 -27.75
C ARG A 35 -11.51 5.57 -27.55
N SER A 36 -10.27 5.66 -28.00
CA SER A 36 -9.25 4.65 -27.71
C SER A 36 -9.03 4.54 -26.21
N GLU A 37 -8.89 3.31 -25.74
CA GLU A 37 -8.47 2.99 -24.39
C GLU A 37 -6.99 3.40 -24.18
N GLN A 38 -6.68 3.97 -23.03
CA GLN A 38 -5.33 4.32 -22.61
C GLN A 38 -4.93 3.48 -21.40
N ALA A 39 -3.71 2.96 -21.39
CA ALA A 39 -3.16 2.27 -20.23
C ALA A 39 -2.49 3.27 -19.29
N GLU A 40 -2.89 3.27 -18.03
CA GLU A 40 -2.24 4.01 -16.95
C GLU A 40 -1.59 3.01 -15.99
N MET A 41 -0.37 3.31 -15.54
CA MET A 41 0.38 2.37 -14.70
C MET A 41 1.15 3.10 -13.61
N VAL A 42 1.28 2.45 -12.45
CA VAL A 42 2.22 2.84 -11.40
C VAL A 42 3.47 1.98 -11.55
N ILE A 43 4.59 2.64 -11.83
CA ILE A 43 5.91 2.00 -11.92
C ILE A 43 6.76 2.33 -10.71
N ILE A 44 7.58 1.35 -10.34
CA ILE A 44 8.55 1.44 -9.27
C ILE A 44 9.93 1.11 -9.84
N ASP A 45 10.91 1.98 -9.61
CA ASP A 45 12.32 1.65 -9.85
C ASP A 45 12.77 0.59 -8.83
N SER A 46 13.53 -0.39 -9.29
CA SER A 46 14.11 -1.50 -8.51
C SER A 46 14.75 -1.11 -7.18
N HIS A 47 15.14 0.16 -7.00
CA HIS A 47 15.75 0.66 -5.76
C HIS A 47 14.73 1.09 -4.69
N SER A 48 13.42 0.88 -4.93
CA SER A 48 12.38 1.16 -3.96
C SER A 48 12.20 -0.06 -3.02
N TRP A 49 12.92 0.01 -1.90
CA TRP A 49 12.86 -0.75 -0.64
C TRP A 49 11.49 -1.28 -0.16
N LYS A 50 10.36 -0.87 -0.76
CA LYS A 50 9.04 -1.45 -0.47
C LYS A 50 9.01 -2.97 -0.69
N ALA A 51 9.83 -3.49 -1.61
CA ALA A 51 9.95 -4.91 -1.86
C ALA A 51 10.66 -5.69 -0.74
N ASP A 52 11.38 -5.00 0.15
CA ASP A 52 12.18 -5.64 1.20
C ASP A 52 11.43 -5.78 2.53
N LEU A 53 10.23 -5.18 2.64
CA LEU A 53 9.35 -5.42 3.78
C LEU A 53 8.66 -6.77 3.61
N ILE A 54 9.03 -7.71 4.47
CA ILE A 54 8.51 -9.05 4.52
C ILE A 54 7.29 -9.06 5.46
N GLU A 55 6.20 -9.67 5.01
CA GLU A 55 5.00 -9.83 5.82
C GLU A 55 5.31 -10.63 7.09
N ASN A 56 4.66 -10.28 8.20
CA ASN A 56 4.86 -10.88 9.53
C ASN A 56 6.25 -10.66 10.15
N CYS A 57 7.11 -9.83 9.55
CA CYS A 57 8.32 -9.34 10.20
C CYS A 57 8.05 -8.02 10.92
N THR A 58 8.78 -7.78 12.01
CA THR A 58 8.71 -6.55 12.79
C THR A 58 9.80 -5.58 12.37
N TYR A 59 9.48 -4.29 12.37
CA TYR A 59 10.38 -3.24 11.91
C TYR A 59 10.35 -2.05 12.87
N VAL A 60 11.54 -1.52 13.17
CA VAL A 60 11.69 -0.20 13.74
C VAL A 60 11.90 0.78 12.59
N MET A 61 11.01 1.75 12.49
CA MET A 61 11.06 2.76 11.44
C MET A 61 11.02 4.15 12.06
N HIS A 62 11.81 5.08 11.52
CA HIS A 62 11.84 6.47 11.98
C HIS A 62 12.19 7.44 10.84
N ASN A 63 12.13 8.74 11.12
CA ASN A 63 12.31 9.82 10.14
C ASN A 63 11.24 9.85 9.05
N PHE A 64 9.98 9.65 9.44
CA PHE A 64 8.83 9.90 8.58
C PHE A 64 8.48 11.37 8.52
N LYS A 65 7.89 11.79 7.40
CA LYS A 65 7.17 13.06 7.33
C LYS A 65 5.73 12.82 7.78
N VAL A 66 5.29 13.54 8.82
CA VAL A 66 3.88 13.57 9.21
C VAL A 66 3.17 14.60 8.32
N MET A 67 2.07 14.21 7.70
CA MET A 67 1.26 15.08 6.86
C MET A 67 -0.22 14.98 7.26
N LYS A 68 -1.02 16.00 6.96
CA LYS A 68 -2.47 15.87 7.06
C LYS A 68 -2.95 14.77 6.12
N ASN A 69 -3.91 13.98 6.61
CA ASN A 69 -4.55 12.94 5.82
C ASN A 69 -5.83 13.52 5.19
N ASP A 70 -5.68 14.57 4.40
CA ASP A 70 -6.75 15.36 3.78
C ASP A 70 -6.84 15.19 2.26
N GLY A 71 -6.07 14.26 1.69
CA GLY A 71 -6.12 13.93 0.27
C GLY A 71 -7.47 13.38 -0.20
N GLN A 72 -7.65 13.33 -1.52
CA GLN A 72 -8.87 12.83 -2.18
C GLN A 72 -9.19 11.37 -1.80
N PHE A 73 -8.15 10.54 -1.61
CA PHE A 73 -8.27 9.16 -1.18
C PHE A 73 -7.65 8.98 0.21
N ARG A 74 -8.43 8.46 1.15
CA ARG A 74 -8.02 8.22 2.53
C ARG A 74 -8.31 6.76 2.88
N ILE A 75 -7.26 6.01 3.22
CA ILE A 75 -7.38 4.60 3.65
C ILE A 75 -7.85 4.51 5.10
N CYS A 76 -7.50 5.49 5.94
CA CYS A 76 -7.97 5.62 7.30
C CYS A 76 -8.53 7.02 7.57
N ASP A 77 -9.32 7.14 8.63
CA ASP A 77 -9.96 8.37 9.12
C ASP A 77 -9.06 9.20 10.05
N HIS A 78 -7.86 8.70 10.37
CA HIS A 78 -6.90 9.41 11.21
C HIS A 78 -6.52 10.76 10.57
N ARG A 79 -6.43 11.82 11.38
CA ARG A 79 -6.17 13.21 10.91
C ARG A 79 -4.83 13.39 10.19
N TYR A 80 -3.88 12.49 10.45
CA TYR A 80 -2.52 12.53 9.91
C TYR A 80 -2.13 11.20 9.29
N LYS A 81 -1.24 11.26 8.30
CA LYS A 81 -0.57 10.11 7.69
C LYS A 81 0.94 10.27 7.78
N LEU A 82 1.65 9.15 7.85
CA LEU A 82 3.10 9.10 7.77
C LEU A 82 3.52 8.87 6.32
N VAL A 83 4.48 9.65 5.85
CA VAL A 83 5.01 9.59 4.48
C VAL A 83 6.50 9.29 4.55
N PHE A 84 6.90 8.25 3.83
CA PHE A 84 8.31 7.91 3.66
C PHE A 84 9.03 9.05 2.91
N THR A 85 10.25 9.36 3.34
CA THR A 85 11.14 10.33 2.72
C THR A 85 12.47 9.65 2.40
N GLY A 86 13.34 10.33 1.64
CA GLY A 86 14.71 9.84 1.42
C GLY A 86 15.55 9.71 2.71
N ALA A 87 15.08 10.28 3.83
CA ALA A 87 15.72 10.16 5.14
C ALA A 87 15.07 9.11 6.05
N THR A 88 13.97 8.48 5.62
CA THR A 88 13.28 7.46 6.40
C THR A 88 14.17 6.23 6.53
N VAL A 89 14.33 5.78 7.76
CA VAL A 89 15.12 4.60 8.09
C VAL A 89 14.14 3.48 8.41
N VAL A 90 14.40 2.32 7.85
CA VAL A 90 13.67 1.08 8.09
C VAL A 90 14.69 0.05 8.53
N ARG A 91 14.47 -0.55 9.69
CA ARG A 91 15.29 -1.67 10.18
C ARG A 91 14.35 -2.78 10.60
N GLN A 92 14.53 -3.96 10.01
CA GLN A 92 13.93 -5.15 10.58
C GLN A 92 14.52 -5.35 11.97
N SER A 93 13.67 -5.68 12.93
CA SER A 93 14.05 -5.87 14.32
C SER A 93 13.10 -6.87 14.90
N ASP A 94 13.61 -7.91 15.55
CA ASP A 94 12.77 -8.88 16.24
C ASP A 94 12.22 -8.21 17.50
N LEU A 95 10.92 -7.92 17.47
CA LEU A 95 10.20 -7.31 18.58
C LEU A 95 9.25 -8.37 19.13
N GLU A 96 9.79 -9.28 19.95
CA GLU A 96 9.09 -10.46 20.47
C GLU A 96 7.77 -10.11 21.20
N ASP A 97 7.70 -8.93 21.81
CA ASP A 97 6.52 -8.46 22.54
C ASP A 97 5.41 -7.93 21.62
N LEU A 98 5.65 -7.76 20.31
CA LEU A 98 4.61 -7.32 19.38
C LEU A 98 3.72 -8.50 19.00
N PRO A 99 2.40 -8.43 19.28
CA PRO A 99 1.49 -9.49 18.88
C PRO A 99 1.41 -9.57 17.36
N PHE A 100 1.52 -10.78 16.81
CA PHE A 100 1.41 -11.04 15.36
C PHE A 100 0.14 -10.45 14.74
N LYS A 101 -0.97 -10.43 15.48
CA LYS A 101 -2.24 -9.84 15.05
C LYS A 101 -2.95 -9.21 16.25
N LYS A 102 -3.38 -7.95 16.12
CA LYS A 102 -4.27 -7.27 17.10
C LYS A 102 -5.76 -7.46 16.77
N TYR A 103 -6.11 -8.49 16.02
CA TYR A 103 -7.53 -8.83 15.86
C TYR A 103 -7.99 -9.47 17.17
N LYS A 104 -8.90 -8.78 17.86
CA LYS A 104 -9.78 -9.45 18.80
C LYS A 104 -10.93 -10.01 17.99
N PHE A 105 -11.22 -11.29 18.17
CA PHE A 105 -12.46 -11.84 17.63
C PHE A 105 -13.63 -11.08 18.25
N ALA A 106 -14.51 -10.56 17.39
CA ALA A 106 -15.80 -10.08 17.85
C ALA A 106 -16.60 -11.28 18.36
N ASP A 107 -17.31 -11.10 19.48
CA ASP A 107 -18.32 -12.07 19.90
C ASP A 107 -19.38 -12.18 18.80
N PHE A 108 -19.73 -13.40 18.41
CA PHE A 108 -20.76 -13.64 17.40
C PHE A 108 -22.09 -12.99 17.77
N THR A 109 -22.43 -12.92 19.06
CA THR A 109 -23.62 -12.24 19.56
C THR A 109 -23.61 -10.77 19.13
N ASN A 110 -22.47 -10.09 19.26
CA ASN A 110 -22.31 -8.69 18.87
C ASN A 110 -22.41 -8.48 17.35
N VAL A 111 -21.97 -9.47 16.57
CA VAL A 111 -22.15 -9.48 15.11
C VAL A 111 -23.62 -9.66 14.75
N ILE A 112 -24.30 -10.62 15.37
CA ILE A 112 -25.72 -10.93 15.13
C ILE A 112 -26.63 -9.76 15.52
N VAL A 113 -26.35 -9.08 16.64
CA VAL A 113 -27.12 -7.90 17.07
C VAL A 113 -26.76 -6.62 16.29
N GLY A 114 -25.90 -6.70 15.28
CA GLY A 114 -25.60 -5.60 14.37
C GLY A 114 -24.75 -4.48 14.99
N LEU A 115 -23.90 -4.78 15.99
CA LEU A 115 -23.03 -3.79 16.60
C LEU A 115 -21.80 -3.42 15.75
N PHE A 116 -21.60 -4.10 14.62
CA PHE A 116 -20.51 -3.87 13.70
C PHE A 116 -21.02 -3.48 12.31
N GLN A 117 -20.30 -2.60 11.65
CA GLN A 117 -20.50 -2.30 10.23
C GLN A 117 -20.17 -3.56 9.41
N PRO A 118 -21.10 -4.08 8.59
CA PRO A 118 -20.88 -5.28 7.80
C PRO A 118 -19.64 -5.20 6.91
N GLU A 119 -19.28 -4.01 6.41
CA GLU A 119 -18.08 -3.82 5.56
C GLU A 119 -16.76 -4.00 6.34
N LEU A 120 -16.80 -3.95 7.68
CA LEU A 120 -15.63 -4.13 8.55
C LEU A 120 -15.45 -5.59 9.01
N LEU A 121 -16.42 -6.46 8.77
CA LEU A 121 -16.36 -7.87 9.18
C LEU A 121 -15.58 -8.69 8.16
N VAL A 122 -14.53 -9.37 8.61
CA VAL A 122 -13.72 -10.27 7.77
C VAL A 122 -13.93 -11.70 8.24
N GLY A 123 -14.53 -12.52 7.38
CA GLY A 123 -14.80 -13.93 7.64
C GLY A 123 -16.08 -14.40 6.95
N LYS A 124 -16.26 -15.71 6.81
CA LYS A 124 -17.56 -16.29 6.41
C LYS A 124 -18.26 -16.75 7.67
N PHE A 125 -19.41 -16.16 7.97
CA PHE A 125 -20.33 -16.70 8.96
C PHE A 125 -21.34 -17.59 8.22
N SER A 126 -21.17 -18.91 8.30
CA SER A 126 -22.16 -19.86 7.81
C SER A 126 -23.27 -19.99 8.86
N CYS A 127 -24.28 -19.13 8.79
CA CYS A 127 -25.51 -19.32 9.54
C CYS A 127 -26.26 -20.55 8.99
N ASN A 128 -26.04 -21.73 9.56
CA ASN A 128 -27.04 -22.80 9.54
C ASN A 128 -27.90 -22.79 10.81
N LEU A 129 -27.89 -21.69 11.57
CA LEU A 129 -28.61 -21.57 12.84
C LEU A 129 -29.88 -20.71 12.68
N PHE A 130 -30.67 -21.03 11.67
CA PHE A 130 -32.11 -20.75 11.70
C PHE A 130 -32.79 -22.12 11.71
N ASN A 131 -32.84 -22.72 12.89
CA ASN A 131 -33.86 -23.71 13.22
C ASN A 131 -34.90 -23.00 14.10
#